data_AF-A0A554X5X1-F1
#
_entry.id   AF-A0A554X5X1-F1
#
_cell.length_a   1.000
_cell.length_b   1.000
_cell.length_c   1.000
_cell.angle_alpha   90.00
_cell.angle_beta   90.00
_cell.angle_gamma   90.00
#
_symmetry.space_group_name_H-M   'P 1'
#
loop_
_entity.id
_entity.type
_entity.pdbx_description
1 polymer ?
#
loop_
_entity_poly.entity_id
_entity_poly.type
_entity_poly.pdbx_seq_one_letter_code
_entity_poly.pdbx_strand_id
1 'polypeptide(L)'
;MTAVPPTPSPASRPWYREPFVWMVIGGPLVVVIASLITVAIAVRNADTVLPRESAPARVAVPSDGLSAEERLAAEKALLPANQGRNHAVSPTLPEKD
;
A
#
# COMPACT_ATOMS: atom_id res chain seq x y z
N MET A 1 -44.98 -52.40 -39.41
CA MET A 1 -44.46 -51.39 -38.47
C MET A 1 -42.95 -51.60 -38.38
N THR A 2 -42.15 -50.83 -39.12
CA THR A 2 -40.69 -50.91 -39.10
C THR A 2 -40.15 -49.88 -38.12
N ALA A 3 -39.45 -50.32 -37.08
CA ALA A 3 -38.84 -49.45 -36.07
C ALA A 3 -37.57 -48.79 -36.63
N VAL A 4 -37.42 -47.48 -36.39
CA VAL A 4 -36.21 -46.72 -36.74
C VAL A 4 -35.12 -47.05 -35.70
N PRO A 5 -33.89 -47.40 -36.12
CA PRO A 5 -32.81 -47.68 -35.17
C PRO A 5 -32.40 -46.42 -34.41
N PRO A 6 -32.01 -46.54 -33.12
CA PRO A 6 -31.53 -45.39 -32.35
C PRO A 6 -30.24 -44.86 -32.97
N THR A 7 -30.16 -43.54 -33.15
CA THR A 7 -28.93 -42.88 -33.59
C THR A 7 -27.90 -42.94 -32.47
N PRO A 8 -26.66 -43.41 -32.72
CA PRO A 8 -25.62 -43.40 -31.70
C PRO A 8 -25.30 -41.97 -31.27
N SER A 9 -25.34 -41.72 -29.96
CA SER A 9 -24.97 -40.41 -29.40
C SER A 9 -23.46 -40.20 -29.53
N PRO A 10 -22.99 -39.03 -29.99
CA PRO A 10 -21.55 -38.79 -30.16
C PRO A 10 -20.84 -38.90 -28.81
N ALA A 11 -19.74 -39.67 -28.77
CA ALA A 11 -18.90 -39.75 -27.60
C ALA A 11 -18.31 -38.36 -27.29
N SER A 12 -18.69 -37.79 -26.14
CA SER A 12 -18.16 -36.50 -25.70
C SER A 12 -16.65 -36.61 -25.43
N ARG A 13 -15.85 -35.74 -26.04
CA ARG A 13 -14.41 -35.66 -25.76
C ARG A 13 -14.19 -35.14 -24.33
N PRO A 14 -13.15 -35.61 -23.63
CA PRO A 14 -12.82 -35.07 -22.31
C PRO A 14 -12.44 -33.59 -22.40
N TRP A 15 -13.00 -32.77 -21.51
CA TRP A 15 -12.90 -31.31 -21.52
C TRP A 15 -11.46 -30.77 -21.50
N TYR A 16 -10.54 -31.46 -20.81
CA TYR A 16 -9.14 -31.03 -20.68
C TYR A 16 -8.32 -31.13 -21.97
N ARG A 17 -8.86 -31.81 -23.01
CA ARG A 17 -8.21 -31.90 -24.33
C ARG A 17 -8.47 -30.69 -25.22
N GLU A 18 -9.43 -29.84 -24.86
CA GLU A 18 -9.76 -28.68 -25.65
C GLU A 18 -8.81 -27.50 -25.32
N PRO A 19 -8.15 -26.88 -26.32
CA PRO A 19 -7.12 -25.86 -26.07
C PRO A 19 -7.68 -24.60 -25.42
N PHE A 20 -8.95 -24.24 -25.67
CA PHE A 20 -9.57 -23.04 -25.10
C PHE A 20 -9.68 -23.12 -23.57
N VAL A 21 -9.83 -24.33 -23.00
CA VAL A 21 -9.91 -24.52 -21.54
C VAL A 21 -8.63 -24.04 -20.87
N TRP A 22 -7.48 -24.32 -21.48
CA TRP A 22 -6.19 -23.88 -20.96
C TRP A 22 -6.00 -22.37 -21.07
N MET A 23 -6.61 -21.70 -22.05
CA MET A 23 -6.59 -20.23 -22.14
C MET A 23 -7.43 -19.61 -21.00
N VAL A 24 -8.59 -20.19 -20.70
CA VAL A 24 -9.48 -19.74 -19.61
C VAL A 24 -8.85 -19.95 -18.23
N ILE A 25 -8.17 -21.07 -18.01
CA ILE A 25 -7.45 -21.34 -16.76
C ILE A 25 -6.13 -20.56 -16.70
N GLY A 26 -5.44 -20.46 -17.83
CA GLY A 26 -4.12 -19.83 -17.95
C GLY A 26 -4.14 -18.34 -17.64
N GLY A 27 -5.14 -17.59 -18.12
CA GLY A 27 -5.25 -16.15 -17.83
C GLY A 27 -5.25 -15.84 -16.33
N PRO A 28 -6.20 -16.38 -15.54
CA PRO A 28 -6.22 -16.24 -14.09
C PRO A 28 -4.95 -16.77 -13.41
N LEU A 29 -4.42 -17.92 -13.85
CA LEU A 29 -3.21 -18.50 -13.27
C LEU A 29 -1.99 -17.57 -13.42
N VAL A 30 -1.84 -16.93 -14.57
CA VAL A 30 -0.77 -15.95 -14.82
C VAL A 30 -0.90 -14.76 -13.87
N VAL A 31 -2.12 -14.25 -13.65
CA VAL A 31 -2.34 -13.13 -12.72
C VAL A 31 -1.97 -13.51 -11.29
N VAL A 32 -2.34 -14.71 -10.83
CA VAL A 32 -1.96 -15.21 -9.50
C VAL A 32 -0.44 -15.28 -9.36
N ILE A 33 0.25 -15.85 -10.36
CA ILE A 33 1.72 -15.93 -10.35
C ILE A 33 2.34 -14.52 -10.32
N ALA A 34 1.85 -13.60 -11.15
CA ALA A 34 2.32 -12.22 -11.19
C ALA A 34 2.15 -11.52 -9.83
N SER A 35 1.00 -11.69 -9.19
CA SER A 35 0.73 -11.13 -7.85
C SER A 35 1.72 -11.65 -6.80
N LEU A 36 1.99 -12.96 -6.80
CA LEU A 36 2.97 -13.55 -5.88
C LEU A 36 4.38 -13.01 -6.13
N ILE A 37 4.78 -12.82 -7.38
CA ILE A 37 6.06 -12.20 -7.74
C ILE A 37 6.12 -10.77 -7.21
N THR A 38 5.06 -9.97 -7.41
CA THR A 38 4.99 -8.60 -6.89
C THR A 38 5.14 -8.57 -5.36
N VAL A 39 4.43 -9.44 -4.64
CA VAL A 39 4.55 -9.55 -3.18
C VAL A 39 5.97 -9.95 -2.78
N ALA A 40 6.58 -10.93 -3.47
CA ALA A 40 7.94 -11.35 -3.19
C ALA A 40 8.95 -10.21 -3.38
N ILE A 41 8.79 -9.38 -4.42
CA ILE A 41 9.63 -8.20 -4.66
C ILE A 41 9.43 -7.18 -3.54
N ALA A 42 8.18 -6.92 -3.15
CA ALA A 42 7.86 -5.93 -2.12
C ALA A 42 8.43 -6.31 -0.75
N VAL A 43 8.34 -7.59 -0.37
CA VAL A 43 8.88 -8.06 0.92
C VAL A 43 10.41 -8.05 0.93
N ARG A 44 11.05 -8.45 -0.18
CA ARG A 44 12.52 -8.52 -0.25
C ARG A 44 13.20 -7.16 -0.35
N ASN A 45 12.55 -6.19 -0.97
CA ASN A 45 13.07 -4.84 -1.17
C ASN A 45 12.32 -3.81 -0.32
N ALA A 46 11.72 -4.23 0.80
CA ALA A 46 11.10 -3.31 1.73
C ALA A 46 12.19 -2.37 2.27
N ASP A 47 11.99 -1.06 2.10
CA ASP A 47 12.88 -0.07 2.66
C ASP A 47 12.91 -0.23 4.19
N THR A 48 14.10 -0.16 4.77
CA THR A 48 14.27 -0.30 6.21
C THR A 48 13.58 0.88 6.87
N VAL A 49 12.56 0.61 7.68
CA VAL A 49 11.89 1.66 8.43
C VAL A 49 12.90 2.30 9.37
N LEU A 50 13.22 3.58 9.15
CA LEU A 50 14.01 4.35 10.12
C LEU A 50 13.30 4.25 11.47
N PRO A 51 14.00 3.82 12.54
CA PRO A 51 13.43 3.81 13.88
C PRO A 51 12.89 5.20 14.17
N ARG A 52 11.69 5.31 14.75
CA ARG A 52 11.07 6.62 15.04
C ARG A 52 11.92 7.44 15.99
N GLU A 53 12.76 6.79 16.80
CA GLU A 53 13.79 7.42 17.63
C GLU A 53 14.99 7.99 16.86
N SER A 54 15.19 7.61 15.60
CA SER A 54 16.27 8.06 14.70
C SER A 54 15.80 9.12 13.70
N ALA A 55 14.80 9.91 14.06
CA ALA A 55 14.63 11.21 13.40
C ALA A 55 15.94 11.99 13.55
N PRO A 56 16.48 12.61 12.50
CA PRO A 56 17.76 13.31 12.56
C PRO A 56 17.70 14.25 13.76
N ALA A 57 18.70 14.13 14.64
CA ALA A 57 18.88 14.98 15.78
C ALA A 57 18.57 16.41 15.33
N ARG A 58 17.49 16.94 15.92
CA ARG A 58 16.97 18.29 15.68
C ARG A 58 18.20 19.18 15.58
N VAL A 59 18.36 19.92 14.49
CA VAL A 59 19.38 20.98 14.45
C VAL A 59 19.03 21.87 15.62
N ALA A 60 19.81 21.74 16.70
CA ALA A 60 19.55 22.46 17.94
C ALA A 60 19.82 23.92 17.62
N VAL A 61 18.75 24.68 17.38
CA VAL A 61 18.84 26.13 17.23
C VAL A 61 19.31 26.65 18.59
N PRO A 62 20.51 27.27 18.70
CA PRO A 62 20.98 27.82 19.95
C PRO A 62 19.94 28.83 20.44
N SER A 63 19.29 28.52 21.57
CA SER A 63 18.15 29.29 22.06
C SER A 63 18.58 30.44 22.98
N ASP A 64 19.89 30.60 23.18
CA ASP A 64 20.46 31.54 24.12
C ASP A 64 20.26 32.98 23.61
N GLY A 65 19.61 33.81 24.40
CA GLY A 65 19.27 35.20 24.04
C GLY A 65 17.96 35.41 23.25
N LEU A 66 17.20 34.38 22.89
CA LEU A 66 15.89 34.54 22.22
C LEU A 66 14.75 34.85 23.21
N SER A 67 13.84 35.74 22.81
CA SER A 67 12.58 35.97 23.52
C SER A 67 11.66 34.74 23.46
N ALA A 68 10.66 34.67 24.35
CA ALA A 68 9.76 33.51 24.44
C ALA A 68 8.98 33.27 23.12
N GLU A 69 8.59 34.34 22.43
CA GLU A 69 7.86 34.27 21.17
C GLU A 69 8.73 33.74 20.03
N GLU A 70 9.99 34.16 19.96
CA GLU A 70 10.95 33.70 18.95
C GLU A 70 11.31 32.21 19.13
N ARG A 71 11.41 31.76 20.38
CA ARG A 71 11.61 30.33 20.71
C ARG A 71 10.43 29.48 20.26
N LEU A 72 9.21 29.93 20.52
CA LEU A 72 7.98 29.26 20.09
C LEU A 72 7.87 29.21 18.56
N ALA A 73 8.27 30.27 17.86
CA ALA A 73 8.29 30.30 16.40
C ALA A 73 9.35 29.35 15.81
N ALA A 74 10.53 29.29 16.41
CA ALA A 74 11.60 28.37 16.01
C ALA A 74 11.22 26.90 16.23
N GLU A 75 10.59 26.57 17.37
CA GLU A 75 10.04 25.24 17.62
C GLU A 75 8.95 24.89 16.61
N LYS A 76 8.05 25.83 16.30
CA LYS A 76 6.99 25.66 15.30
C LYS A 76 7.53 25.35 13.89
N ALA A 77 8.66 25.97 13.52
CA ALA A 77 9.32 25.75 12.25
C ALA A 77 9.98 24.37 12.12
N LEU A 78 10.25 23.69 13.24
CA LEU A 78 10.85 22.36 13.29
C LEU A 78 9.82 21.23 13.33
N LEU A 79 8.51 21.51 13.35
CA LEU A 79 7.51 20.45 13.32
C LEU A 79 7.56 19.70 11.98
N PRO A 80 7.42 18.36 12.01
CA PRO A 80 7.22 17.54 10.82
C PRO A 80 6.13 18.11 9.90
N ALA A 81 6.34 18.04 8.59
CA ALA A 81 5.44 18.63 7.60
C ALA A 81 3.98 18.14 7.71
N ASN A 82 3.74 16.93 8.23
CA ASN A 82 2.40 16.40 8.50
C ASN A 82 1.76 16.97 9.78
N GLN A 83 2.55 17.42 10.76
CA GLN A 83 2.06 18.04 11.99
C GLN A 83 1.87 19.56 11.80
N GLY A 84 2.84 20.25 11.20
CA GLY A 84 2.80 21.71 11.03
C GLY A 84 1.59 22.21 10.23
N ARG A 85 1.13 21.45 9.23
CA ARG A 85 -0.03 21.83 8.40
C ARG A 85 -1.37 21.83 9.15
N ASN A 86 -1.51 20.98 10.17
CA ASN A 86 -2.78 20.84 10.91
C ASN A 86 -2.87 21.75 12.14
N HIS A 87 -1.73 22.14 12.72
CA HIS A 87 -1.70 23.03 13.88
C HIS A 87 -2.03 24.50 13.55
N ALA A 88 -1.94 24.93 12.29
CA ALA A 88 -2.36 26.28 11.86
C ALA A 88 -3.88 26.52 11.92
N VAL A 89 -4.69 25.45 12.06
CA VAL A 89 -6.16 25.49 12.03
C VAL A 89 -6.78 25.32 13.43
N SER A 90 -6.01 24.89 14.44
CA SER A 90 -6.50 24.80 15.83
C SER A 90 -6.20 26.09 16.59
N PRO A 91 -7.22 26.78 17.15
CA PRO A 91 -6.97 27.88 18.08
C PRO A 91 -6.44 27.28 19.39
N THR A 92 -5.20 27.61 19.75
CA THR A 92 -4.71 27.38 21.11
C THR A 92 -5.44 28.37 22.02
N LEU A 93 -6.38 27.88 22.83
CA LEU A 93 -6.94 28.69 23.91
C LEU A 93 -5.79 29.03 24.89
N PRO A 94 -5.59 30.31 25.23
CA PRO A 94 -4.70 30.65 26.33
C PRO A 94 -5.25 30.02 27.61
N GLU A 95 -4.40 29.28 28.32
CA GLU A 95 -4.70 28.86 29.69
C GLU A 95 -4.81 30.13 30.54
N LYS A 96 -5.92 30.24 31.26
CA LYS A 96 -6.20 31.37 32.13
C LYS A 96 -5.64 31.02 33.52
N ASP A 97 -4.72 31.89 33.94
CA ASP A 97 -4.09 32.06 35.26
C ASP A 97 -2.77 31.30 35.50
#